data_AF-A0A231RUR0-F1
#
_entry.id   AF-A0A231RUR0-F1
#
_cell.length_a   1.000
_cell.length_b   1.000
_cell.length_c   1.000
_cell.angle_alpha   90.00
_cell.angle_beta   90.00
_cell.angle_gamma   90.00
#
_symmetry.space_group_name_H-M   'P 1'
#
loop_
_entity.id
_entity.type
_entity.pdbx_description
1 polymer ?
#
loop_
_entity_poly.entity_id
_entity_poly.type
_entity_poly.pdbx_seq_one_letter_code
_entity_poly.pdbx_strand_id
1 'polypeptide(L)'
;MAVRMNKVRRAPETMEEALDRFITWKKANGISDQTILDYTTHVNLLSKRYPDAGSSFEQLEKAMVSHLSQEEIKPATYNNRSVYLRTFFIWCVEHGMISDNPLIGFKKRKDEGRHVSVDEDTLARLIALPNRETFAGLRDYTLFLLFLDCGIRSKEAFSLDEGDFHPRASIRSR
;
A
#
# COMPACT_ATOMS: atom_id res chain seq x y z
N MET A 1 -29.14 -4.88 27.01
CA MET A 1 -27.77 -4.44 27.35
C MET A 1 -26.86 -5.64 27.36
N ALA A 2 -25.99 -5.78 26.36
CA ALA A 2 -25.04 -6.89 26.29
C ALA A 2 -23.72 -6.46 26.94
N VAL A 3 -23.40 -7.08 28.07
CA VAL A 3 -22.10 -6.97 28.74
C VAL A 3 -21.06 -7.57 27.79
N ARG A 4 -20.24 -6.72 27.15
CA ARG A 4 -19.10 -7.20 26.36
C ARG A 4 -18.09 -7.83 27.31
N MET A 5 -17.80 -9.11 27.09
CA MET A 5 -16.80 -9.87 27.82
C MET A 5 -15.44 -9.17 27.77
N ASN A 6 -15.01 -8.62 28.91
CA ASN A 6 -13.62 -8.25 29.15
C ASN A 6 -12.77 -9.52 29.23
N LYS A 7 -12.30 -10.02 28.09
CA LYS A 7 -11.04 -10.77 28.09
C LYS A 7 -9.95 -9.74 28.33
N VAL A 8 -9.31 -9.79 29.50
CA VAL A 8 -8.09 -9.04 29.80
C VAL A 8 -7.06 -9.38 28.74
N ARG A 9 -7.05 -8.63 27.64
CA ARG A 9 -5.97 -8.62 26.67
C ARG A 9 -4.99 -7.61 27.24
N ARG A 10 -3.83 -8.08 27.72
CA ARG A 10 -2.71 -7.19 28.08
C ARG A 10 -2.51 -6.23 26.91
N ALA A 11 -2.61 -4.94 27.19
CA ALA A 11 -2.32 -3.90 26.20
C ALA A 11 -0.86 -4.06 25.76
N PRO A 12 -0.55 -3.86 24.47
CA PRO A 12 0.83 -3.79 24.02
C PRO A 12 1.61 -2.73 24.81
N GLU A 13 2.82 -3.04 25.25
CA GLU A 13 3.64 -2.12 26.04
C GLU A 13 4.51 -1.21 25.16
N THR A 14 4.81 -1.66 23.94
CA THR A 14 5.65 -0.91 22.99
C THR A 14 4.99 -0.83 21.61
N MET A 15 5.42 0.16 20.82
CA MET A 15 4.99 0.32 19.43
C MET A 15 5.36 -0.90 18.57
N GLU A 16 6.50 -1.53 18.87
CA GLU A 16 6.97 -2.74 18.20
C GLU A 16 6.06 -3.93 18.51
N GLU A 17 5.76 -4.18 19.78
CA GLU A 17 4.83 -5.25 20.18
C GLU A 17 3.43 -5.03 19.57
N ALA A 18 2.95 -3.78 19.58
CA ALA A 18 1.68 -3.42 18.97
C ALA A 18 1.67 -3.71 17.46
N LEU A 19 2.74 -3.35 16.75
CA LEU A 19 2.88 -3.62 15.33
C LEU A 19 2.88 -5.13 15.05
N ASP A 20 3.62 -5.92 15.81
CA ASP A 20 3.74 -7.36 15.59
C ASP A 20 2.39 -8.08 15.78
N ARG A 21 1.66 -7.68 16.82
CA ARG A 21 0.30 -8.18 17.10
C ARG A 21 -0.70 -7.71 16.05
N PHE A 22 -0.60 -6.45 15.60
CA PHE A 22 -1.43 -5.90 14.52
C PHE A 22 -1.21 -6.64 13.20
N ILE A 23 0.05 -6.87 12.80
CA ILE A 23 0.39 -7.62 11.58
C ILE A 23 -0.09 -9.06 11.68
N THR A 24 0.09 -9.72 12.82
CA THR A 24 -0.43 -11.08 13.05
C THR A 24 -1.95 -11.13 12.89
N TRP A 25 -2.65 -10.17 13.49
CA TRP A 25 -4.11 -10.05 13.34
C TRP A 25 -4.51 -9.79 11.89
N LYS A 26 -3.83 -8.89 11.19
CA LYS A 26 -4.09 -8.60 9.78
C LYS A 26 -3.84 -9.81 8.86
N LYS A 27 -2.75 -10.56 9.10
CA LYS A 27 -2.45 -11.83 8.38
C LYS A 27 -3.59 -12.83 8.53
N ALA A 28 -4.13 -12.98 9.74
CA ALA A 28 -5.27 -13.86 9.98
C ALA A 28 -6.55 -13.42 9.23
N ASN A 29 -6.66 -12.15 8.84
CA ASN A 29 -7.76 -11.63 8.02
C ASN A 29 -7.49 -11.73 6.50
N GLY A 30 -6.39 -12.37 6.08
CA GLY A 30 -6.11 -12.63 4.65
C GLY A 30 -5.73 -11.39 3.84
N ILE A 31 -5.13 -10.37 4.46
CA ILE A 31 -4.60 -9.23 3.70
C ILE A 31 -3.34 -9.60 2.92
N SER A 32 -3.06 -8.88 1.83
CA SER A 32 -1.89 -9.15 0.99
C SER A 32 -0.56 -8.83 1.69
N ASP A 33 0.51 -9.53 1.29
CA ASP A 33 1.89 -9.28 1.77
C ASP A 33 2.36 -7.86 1.50
N GLN A 34 1.97 -7.27 0.36
CA GLN A 34 2.29 -5.88 0.06
C GLN A 34 1.65 -4.93 1.09
N THR A 35 0.39 -5.17 1.43
CA THR A 35 -0.30 -4.35 2.44
C THR A 35 0.35 -4.50 3.82
N ILE A 36 0.81 -5.71 4.18
CA ILE A 36 1.58 -5.95 5.41
C ILE A 36 2.87 -5.14 5.39
N LEU A 37 3.62 -5.19 4.29
CA LEU A 37 4.85 -4.44 4.11
C LEU A 37 4.62 -2.93 4.23
N ASP A 38 3.54 -2.41 3.66
CA ASP A 38 3.21 -0.98 3.75
C ASP A 38 2.95 -0.55 5.21
N TYR A 39 2.17 -1.32 5.97
CA TYR A 39 1.93 -1.05 7.40
C TYR A 39 3.24 -1.03 8.18
N THR A 40 4.04 -2.09 8.05
CA THR A 40 5.34 -2.21 8.74
C THR A 40 6.27 -1.05 8.36
N THR A 41 6.33 -0.70 7.08
CA THR A 41 7.15 0.39 6.57
C THR A 41 6.76 1.73 7.19
N HIS A 42 5.46 2.04 7.22
CA HIS A 42 4.98 3.32 7.73
C HIS A 42 5.10 3.47 9.25
N VAL A 43 4.81 2.40 10.00
CA VAL A 43 4.98 2.41 11.47
C VAL A 43 6.45 2.50 11.84
N ASN A 44 7.32 1.69 11.21
CA ASN A 44 8.76 1.73 11.49
C ASN A 44 9.39 3.07 11.09
N LEU A 45 8.93 3.69 9.99
CA LEU A 45 9.39 5.02 9.62
C LEU A 45 9.04 6.08 10.66
N LEU A 46 7.84 6.00 11.26
CA LEU A 46 7.43 6.90 12.34
C LEU A 46 8.33 6.68 13.57
N SER A 47 8.44 5.43 14.05
CA SER A 47 9.24 5.09 15.23
C SER A 47 10.72 5.45 15.05
N LYS A 48 11.28 5.24 13.85
CA LYS A 48 12.67 5.61 13.54
C LYS A 48 12.89 7.12 13.58
N ARG A 49 11.92 7.91 13.12
CA ARG A 49 12.04 9.38 13.05
C ARG A 49 11.75 10.05 14.39
N TYR A 50 10.88 9.45 15.19
CA TYR A 50 10.46 9.96 16.49
C TYR A 50 10.51 8.83 17.54
N PRO A 51 11.69 8.49 18.06
CA PRO A 51 11.84 7.41 19.04
C PRO A 51 10.98 7.60 20.30
N ASP A 52 10.76 8.85 20.71
CA ASP A 52 9.96 9.20 21.89
C ASP A 52 8.45 9.21 21.64
N ALA A 53 7.98 8.91 20.42
CA ALA A 53 6.55 8.93 20.08
C ALA A 53 5.72 7.93 20.91
N GLY A 54 6.34 6.88 21.43
CA GLY A 54 5.67 5.90 22.30
C GLY A 54 5.59 6.30 23.78
N SER A 55 6.27 7.36 24.20
CA SER A 55 6.45 7.68 25.63
C SER A 55 5.21 8.30 26.28
N SER A 56 4.39 9.01 25.51
CA SER A 56 3.09 9.51 25.95
C SER A 56 2.19 9.83 24.75
N PHE A 57 0.88 9.97 24.98
CA PHE A 57 -0.05 10.38 23.93
C PHE A 57 0.31 11.78 23.37
N GLU A 58 0.74 12.70 24.22
CA GLU A 58 1.18 14.04 23.79
C GLU A 58 2.41 13.98 22.86
N GLN A 59 3.38 13.11 23.17
CA GLN A 59 4.54 12.92 22.29
C GLN A 59 4.15 12.26 20.97
N LEU A 60 3.19 11.35 21.00
CA LEU A 60 2.64 10.74 19.79
C LEU A 60 1.96 11.78 18.90
N GLU A 61 1.12 12.67 19.46
CA GLU A 61 0.48 13.74 18.71
C GLU A 61 1.51 14.70 18.09
N LYS A 62 2.51 15.13 18.87
CA LYS A 62 3.61 15.96 18.38
C LYS A 62 4.36 15.28 17.23
N ALA A 63 4.72 14.01 17.40
CA ALA A 63 5.38 13.21 16.37
C ALA A 63 4.53 13.12 15.09
N MET A 64 3.22 12.90 15.22
CA MET A 64 2.31 12.81 14.07
C MET A 64 2.18 14.13 13.30
N VAL A 65 2.05 15.25 14.01
CA VAL A 65 2.04 16.59 13.39
C VAL A 65 3.33 16.80 12.62
N SER A 66 4.49 16.62 13.27
CA SER A 66 5.80 16.79 12.61
C SER A 66 6.01 15.81 11.44
N HIS A 67 5.51 14.57 11.55
CA HIS A 67 5.65 13.55 10.51
C HIS A 67 4.87 13.89 9.24
N LEU A 68 3.73 14.55 9.40
CA LEU A 68 2.80 14.91 8.32
C LEU A 68 2.95 16.34 7.82
N SER A 69 3.59 17.22 8.59
CA SER A 69 3.84 18.63 8.24
C SER A 69 5.22 18.86 7.60
N GLN A 70 5.91 17.81 7.17
CA GLN A 70 7.20 17.95 6.49
C GLN A 70 7.11 18.86 5.27
N GLU A 71 8.15 19.67 5.06
CA GLU A 71 8.28 20.49 3.86
C GLU A 71 8.27 19.62 2.61
N GLU A 72 7.64 20.12 1.55
CA GLU A 72 7.55 19.47 0.23
C GLU A 72 6.93 18.05 0.21
N ILE A 73 6.20 17.66 1.26
CA ILE A 73 5.52 16.36 1.26
C ILE A 73 4.42 16.31 0.19
N LYS A 74 4.61 15.43 -0.81
CA LYS A 74 3.62 15.19 -1.87
C LYS A 74 2.28 14.72 -1.28
N PRO A 75 1.13 15.13 -1.86
CA PRO A 75 -0.19 14.69 -1.41
C PRO A 75 -0.34 13.17 -1.30
N ALA A 76 0.15 12.42 -2.30
CA ALA A 76 0.17 10.96 -2.29
C ALA A 76 0.90 10.40 -1.06
N THR A 77 2.10 10.91 -0.77
CA THR A 77 2.92 10.47 0.38
C THR A 77 2.23 10.79 1.71
N TYR A 78 1.66 11.99 1.84
CA TYR A 78 0.89 12.39 3.02
C TYR A 78 -0.30 11.45 3.24
N ASN A 79 -1.07 11.18 2.17
CA ASN A 79 -2.26 10.35 2.22
C ASN A 79 -1.91 8.90 2.58
N ASN A 80 -0.87 8.32 1.98
CA ASN A 80 -0.43 6.95 2.29
C ASN A 80 -0.02 6.84 3.76
N ARG A 81 0.89 7.70 4.24
CA ARG A 81 1.28 7.73 5.66
C ARG A 81 0.06 7.83 6.58
N SER A 82 -0.86 8.74 6.27
CA SER A 82 -2.07 8.96 7.07
C SER A 82 -2.98 7.73 7.09
N VAL A 83 -3.19 7.05 5.96
CA VAL A 83 -4.09 5.89 5.86
C VAL A 83 -3.57 4.68 6.65
N TYR A 84 -2.30 4.34 6.49
CA TYR A 84 -1.72 3.18 7.18
C TYR A 84 -1.60 3.44 8.69
N LEU A 85 -1.08 4.61 9.09
CA LEU A 85 -0.95 4.96 10.50
C LEU A 85 -2.30 5.13 11.19
N ARG A 86 -3.31 5.69 10.51
CA ARG A 86 -4.67 5.82 11.08
C ARG A 86 -5.25 4.47 11.42
N THR A 87 -5.16 3.51 10.51
CA THR A 87 -5.72 2.17 10.71
C THR A 87 -5.00 1.44 11.84
N PHE A 88 -3.68 1.58 11.92
CA PHE A 88 -2.89 1.02 13.01
C PHE A 88 -3.26 1.64 14.37
N PHE A 89 -3.36 2.96 14.47
CA PHE A 89 -3.74 3.60 15.75
C PHE A 89 -5.19 3.34 16.17
N ILE A 90 -6.12 3.15 15.23
CA ILE A 90 -7.47 2.64 15.58
C ILE A 90 -7.35 1.29 16.31
N TRP A 91 -6.54 0.37 15.77
CA TRP A 91 -6.33 -0.92 16.40
C TRP A 91 -5.66 -0.78 17.78
N CYS A 92 -4.70 0.14 17.94
CA CYS A 92 -4.06 0.42 19.23
C CYS A 92 -5.06 0.95 20.29
N VAL A 93 -6.00 1.82 19.89
CA VAL A 93 -7.10 2.29 20.76
C VAL A 93 -8.00 1.12 21.17
N GLU A 94 -8.42 0.28 20.22
CA GLU A 94 -9.28 -0.88 20.48
C GLU A 94 -8.64 -1.90 21.42
N HIS A 95 -7.31 -1.96 21.47
CA HIS A 95 -6.53 -2.86 22.32
C HIS A 95 -6.00 -2.18 23.58
N GLY A 96 -6.42 -0.95 23.87
CA GLY A 96 -6.11 -0.22 25.10
C GLY A 96 -4.66 0.24 25.24
N MET A 97 -3.90 0.34 24.14
CA MET A 97 -2.53 0.83 24.14
C MET A 97 -2.47 2.36 24.29
N ILE A 98 -3.36 3.06 23.58
CA ILE A 98 -3.45 4.52 23.58
C ILE A 98 -4.89 4.94 23.84
N SER A 99 -5.06 6.15 24.40
CA SER A 99 -6.38 6.66 24.80
C SER A 99 -7.27 7.05 23.61
N ASP A 100 -6.68 7.57 22.55
CA ASP A 100 -7.39 8.02 21.35
C ASP A 100 -6.50 7.93 20.11
N ASN A 101 -7.04 8.22 18.93
CA ASN A 101 -6.27 8.22 17.68
C ASN A 101 -5.68 9.61 17.39
N PRO A 102 -4.34 9.75 17.30
CA PRO A 102 -3.67 11.04 17.06
C PRO A 102 -3.94 11.64 15.66
N LEU A 103 -4.62 10.90 14.78
CA LEU A 103 -4.96 11.31 13.42
C LEU A 103 -6.43 11.76 13.27
N ILE A 104 -7.15 11.94 14.38
CA ILE A 104 -8.48 12.56 14.37
C ILE A 104 -8.37 14.01 13.87
N GLY A 105 -9.30 14.43 13.02
CA GLY A 105 -9.31 15.77 12.44
C GLY A 105 -8.42 15.96 11.21
N PHE A 106 -7.43 15.08 10.96
CA PHE A 106 -6.59 15.16 9.76
C PHE A 106 -7.40 14.79 8.50
N LYS A 107 -7.43 15.69 7.52
CA LYS A 107 -8.11 15.49 6.24
C LYS A 107 -7.13 14.99 5.19
N LYS A 108 -7.60 14.13 4.28
CA LYS A 108 -6.83 13.76 3.09
C LYS A 108 -6.51 15.01 2.27
N ARG A 109 -5.30 15.10 1.74
CA ARG A 109 -4.93 16.15 0.77
C ARG A 109 -5.46 15.74 -0.60
N LYS A 110 -5.96 16.72 -1.37
CA LYS A 110 -6.34 16.49 -2.76
C LYS A 110 -5.08 16.07 -3.52
N ASP A 111 -5.15 14.91 -4.14
CA ASP A 111 -4.15 14.41 -5.07
C ASP A 111 -4.79 14.46 -6.45
N GLU A 112 -4.26 15.31 -7.33
CA GLU A 112 -4.81 15.46 -8.69
C GLU A 112 -4.45 14.27 -9.58
N GLY A 113 -3.64 13.34 -9.06
CA GLY A 113 -3.08 12.25 -9.83
C GLY A 113 -2.06 12.78 -10.83
N ARG A 114 -1.27 11.86 -11.39
CA ARG A 114 -0.43 12.17 -12.54
C ARG A 114 -0.94 11.37 -13.71
N HIS A 115 -1.82 11.97 -14.51
CA HIS A 115 -2.18 11.43 -15.81
C HIS A 115 -1.06 11.75 -16.79
N VAL A 116 -0.27 10.74 -17.15
CA VAL A 116 0.72 10.86 -18.22
C VAL A 116 0.07 10.32 -19.48
N SER A 117 -0.26 11.20 -20.42
CA SER A 117 -0.58 10.80 -21.80
C SER A 117 0.72 10.66 -22.57
N VAL A 118 0.89 9.55 -23.28
CA VAL A 118 1.99 9.33 -24.23
C VAL A 118 1.41 9.50 -25.63
N ASP A 119 2.03 10.31 -26.47
CA ASP A 119 1.62 10.48 -27.87
C ASP A 119 1.95 9.23 -28.70
N GLU A 120 1.23 9.07 -29.80
CA GLU A 120 1.32 7.89 -30.67
C GLU A 120 2.73 7.73 -31.27
N ASP A 121 3.39 8.82 -31.66
CA ASP A 121 4.74 8.78 -32.22
C ASP A 121 5.78 8.31 -31.17
N THR A 122 5.67 8.82 -29.94
CA THR A 122 6.51 8.37 -28.82
C THR A 122 6.27 6.91 -28.50
N LEU A 123 5.01 6.47 -28.52
CA LEU A 123 4.66 5.08 -28.31
C LEU A 123 5.22 4.17 -29.42
N ALA A 124 5.09 4.56 -30.68
CA ALA A 124 5.63 3.83 -31.82
C ALA A 124 7.16 3.69 -31.72
N ARG A 125 7.87 4.76 -31.32
CA ARG A 125 9.31 4.70 -31.05
C ARG A 125 9.65 3.75 -29.91
N LEU A 126 8.89 3.78 -28.81
CA LEU A 126 9.10 2.90 -27.66
C LEU A 126 8.98 1.42 -28.03
N ILE A 127 7.95 1.07 -28.82
CA ILE A 127 7.71 -0.30 -29.30
C ILE A 127 8.82 -0.79 -30.25
N ALA A 128 9.50 0.13 -30.94
CA ALA A 128 10.58 -0.20 -31.88
C ALA A 128 11.94 -0.43 -31.20
N LEU A 129 12.13 -0.04 -29.93
CA LEU A 129 13.43 -0.15 -29.24
C LEU A 129 13.92 -1.60 -28.99
N PRO A 130 13.08 -2.59 -28.61
CA PRO A 130 13.58 -3.92 -28.26
C PRO A 130 14.19 -4.67 -29.46
N ASN A 131 15.39 -5.22 -29.30
CA ASN A 131 16.03 -6.06 -30.32
C ASN A 131 15.36 -7.46 -30.39
N ARG A 132 14.51 -7.66 -31.39
CA ARG A 132 13.69 -8.87 -31.59
C ARG A 132 14.48 -10.12 -32.00
N GLU A 133 15.76 -9.98 -32.35
CA GLU A 133 16.65 -11.12 -32.61
C GLU A 133 17.13 -11.80 -31.31
N THR A 134 16.97 -11.12 -30.18
CA THR A 134 17.27 -11.67 -28.85
C THR A 134 16.00 -12.12 -28.16
N PHE A 135 16.09 -13.17 -27.33
CA PHE A 135 14.97 -13.60 -26.51
C PHE A 135 14.41 -12.47 -25.63
N ALA A 136 15.29 -11.72 -24.95
CA ALA A 136 14.87 -10.62 -24.08
C ALA A 136 14.14 -9.52 -24.86
N GLY A 137 14.66 -9.13 -26.03
CA GLY A 137 14.00 -8.09 -26.82
C GLY A 137 12.70 -8.56 -27.47
N LEU A 138 12.59 -9.82 -27.91
CA LEU A 138 11.32 -10.38 -28.38
C LEU A 138 10.27 -10.43 -27.25
N ARG A 139 10.67 -10.84 -26.04
CA ARG A 139 9.82 -10.83 -24.85
C ARG A 139 9.32 -9.42 -24.53
N ASP A 140 10.22 -8.45 -24.45
CA ASP A 140 9.87 -7.06 -24.09
C ASP A 140 8.97 -6.42 -25.15
N TYR A 141 9.24 -6.67 -26.44
CA TYR A 141 8.36 -6.28 -27.54
C TYR A 141 6.95 -6.87 -27.40
N THR A 142 6.86 -8.16 -27.11
CA THR A 142 5.57 -8.86 -26.93
C THR A 142 4.82 -8.31 -25.72
N LEU A 143 5.50 -8.02 -24.61
CA LEU A 143 4.90 -7.41 -23.43
C LEU A 143 4.37 -6.00 -23.72
N PHE A 144 5.08 -5.18 -24.51
CA PHE A 144 4.58 -3.88 -24.92
C PHE A 144 3.28 -3.98 -25.71
N LEU A 145 3.21 -4.89 -26.69
CA LEU A 145 1.97 -5.14 -27.43
C LEU A 145 0.84 -5.60 -26.52
N LEU A 146 1.12 -6.56 -25.62
CA LEU A 146 0.14 -7.07 -24.67
C LEU A 146 -0.42 -5.98 -23.75
N PHE A 147 0.44 -5.07 -23.25
CA PHE A 147 0.00 -3.95 -22.43
C PHE A 147 -0.91 -2.99 -23.19
N LEU A 148 -0.64 -2.76 -24.48
CA LEU A 148 -1.41 -1.83 -25.31
C LEU A 148 -2.74 -2.42 -25.77
N ASP A 149 -2.76 -3.68 -26.19
CA ASP A 149 -3.96 -4.33 -26.72
C ASP A 149 -4.94 -4.70 -25.61
N CYS A 150 -4.45 -5.15 -24.45
CA CYS A 150 -5.31 -5.65 -23.37
C CYS A 150 -5.48 -4.67 -22.21
N GLY A 151 -4.60 -3.67 -22.06
CA GLY A 151 -4.60 -2.80 -20.88
C GLY A 151 -4.32 -3.54 -19.57
N ILE A 152 -3.70 -4.73 -19.64
CA ILE A 152 -3.41 -5.60 -18.50
C ILE A 152 -2.40 -4.94 -17.55
N ARG A 153 -2.55 -5.11 -16.23
CA ARG A 153 -1.55 -4.58 -15.29
C ARG A 153 -0.25 -5.38 -15.38
N SER A 154 0.87 -4.71 -15.11
CA SER A 154 2.20 -5.35 -15.13
C SER A 154 2.25 -6.65 -14.32
N LYS A 155 1.76 -6.65 -13.08
CA LYS A 155 1.73 -7.85 -12.24
C LYS A 155 0.90 -8.99 -12.83
N GLU A 156 -0.24 -8.66 -13.43
CA GLU A 156 -1.13 -9.64 -14.08
C GLU A 156 -0.41 -10.25 -15.29
N ALA A 157 0.20 -9.43 -16.15
CA ALA A 157 0.96 -9.90 -17.32
C ALA A 157 2.14 -10.81 -16.95
N PHE A 158 2.88 -10.47 -15.89
CA PHE A 158 4.00 -11.30 -15.42
C PHE A 158 3.56 -12.58 -14.69
N SER A 159 2.27 -12.72 -14.39
CA SER A 159 1.71 -13.91 -13.74
C SER A 159 1.03 -14.86 -14.73
N LEU A 160 0.98 -14.50 -16.03
CA LEU A 160 0.39 -15.35 -17.07
C LEU A 160 1.21 -16.63 -17.26
N ASP A 161 0.51 -17.74 -17.49
CA ASP A 161 1.10 -19.02 -17.86
C ASP A 161 0.53 -19.57 -19.17
N GLU A 162 1.05 -20.72 -19.62
CA GLU A 162 0.61 -21.35 -20.88
C GLU A 162 -0.87 -21.75 -20.87
N GLY A 163 -1.44 -22.03 -19.69
CA GLY A 163 -2.84 -22.40 -19.50
C GLY A 163 -3.80 -21.23 -19.69
N ASP A 164 -3.34 -19.99 -19.52
CA ASP A 164 -4.12 -18.77 -19.79
C ASP A 164 -4.25 -18.49 -21.29
N PHE A 165 -3.40 -19.10 -22.13
CA PHE A 165 -3.44 -18.91 -23.58
C PHE A 165 -4.40 -19.88 -24.26
N HIS A 166 -5.46 -19.34 -24.86
CA HIS A 166 -6.42 -20.09 -25.63
C HIS A 166 -6.38 -19.67 -27.12
N PRO A 167 -5.73 -20.46 -28.01
CA PRO A 167 -5.50 -20.09 -29.41
C PRO A 167 -6.78 -20.00 -30.26
N ARG A 168 -7.91 -20.48 -29.73
CA ARG A 168 -9.25 -20.24 -30.27
C ARG A 168 -10.08 -19.70 -29.13
N ALA A 169 -10.46 -18.43 -29.19
CA ALA A 169 -11.66 -18.00 -28.50
C ALA A 169 -12.77 -18.91 -29.02
N SER A 170 -13.17 -19.91 -28.22
CA SER A 170 -14.35 -20.70 -28.56
C SER A 170 -15.49 -19.69 -28.62
N ILE A 171 -15.91 -19.35 -29.84
CA ILE A 171 -17.15 -18.65 -30.07
C ILE A 171 -18.18 -19.65 -29.54
N ARG A 172 -18.53 -19.55 -28.26
CA ARG A 172 -19.70 -20.20 -27.71
C ARG A 172 -20.87 -19.54 -28.43
N SER A 173 -21.30 -20.17 -29.53
CA SER A 173 -22.57 -19.87 -30.17
C SER A 173 -23.62 -19.94 -29.05
N ARG A 174 -24.22 -18.79 -28.75
CA ARG A 174 -25.46 -18.74 -28.00
C ARG A 174 -26.59 -19.32 -28.84
#